data_AF-G3APQ6-F1
#
_entry.id   AF-G3APQ6-F1
#
_cell.length_a   1.000
_cell.length_b   1.000
_cell.length_c   1.000
_cell.angle_alpha   90.00
_cell.angle_beta   90.00
_cell.angle_gamma   90.00
#
_symmetry.space_group_name_H-M   'P 1'
#
loop_
_entity.id
_entity.type
_entity.pdbx_description
1 polymer ?
#
loop_
_entity_poly.entity_id
_entity_poly.type
_entity_poly.pdbx_seq_one_letter_code
_entity_poly.pdbx_strand_id
1 'polypeptide(L)'
;MSSSSSETLNQVNNALDAMYGGTNVQADKVKATQFLESFQKSQEAWEIVHIVLHGEDANVQLKLFAAQTLRSKITYDLHQLPETNYPQLKESILELLVKYSQTNQRLIRTQLAIALSHLSLQYLTWSNAVNEIIGKLSAPTTIATLLEVLKILPEELSDVKKTNLTDDEFNQRTTELITSNVEPVLLILKNLSESGDNSLNSAILDCLNNWIKECPVENILHVDSLTSLIFKSLSNDETFEKAIECLVTIIHETRDIENQQLIDALYQQILQLDKYLETMKDDPEAIPALTRLYVECGEAWHVLIAKNPAHFKPLCQILLQCCKYKEDLDVVKYTFYFWYLLKQLLTLPKFEQSKQELREIYQELIVIIISHLSYPVGPNDSDL
;
A
#
# COMPACT_ATOMS: atom_id res chain seq x y z
N MET A 1 -38.46 13.85 2.20
CA MET A 1 -38.44 12.38 2.11
C MET A 1 -39.84 11.90 1.74
N SER A 2 -39.95 10.97 0.78
CA SER A 2 -41.22 10.29 0.52
C SER A 2 -41.52 9.28 1.64
N SER A 3 -42.78 8.91 1.87
CA SER A 3 -43.15 7.89 2.87
C SER A 3 -42.48 6.53 2.62
N SER A 4 -42.26 6.20 1.33
CA SER A 4 -41.57 4.98 0.89
C SER A 4 -40.09 4.98 1.26
N SER A 5 -39.41 6.13 1.11
CA SER A 5 -37.99 6.25 1.46
C SER A 5 -37.76 6.06 2.97
N SER A 6 -38.67 6.60 3.81
CA SER A 6 -38.59 6.41 5.26
C SER A 6 -38.83 4.97 5.71
N GLU A 7 -39.75 4.25 5.04
CA GLU A 7 -40.02 2.86 5.36
C GLU A 7 -38.82 1.95 5.01
N THR A 8 -38.23 2.17 3.83
CA THR A 8 -37.05 1.44 3.37
C THR A 8 -35.86 1.67 4.30
N LEU A 9 -35.63 2.92 4.73
CA LEU A 9 -34.58 3.25 5.69
C LEU A 9 -34.75 2.50 7.03
N ASN A 10 -35.99 2.40 7.53
CA ASN A 10 -36.27 1.64 8.74
C ASN A 10 -36.02 0.14 8.55
N GLN A 11 -36.35 -0.43 7.38
CA GLN A 11 -36.07 -1.83 7.06
C GLN A 11 -34.56 -2.11 7.01
N VAL A 12 -33.77 -1.21 6.41
CA VAL A 12 -32.30 -1.31 6.38
C VAL A 12 -31.72 -1.26 7.80
N ASN A 13 -32.18 -0.34 8.64
CA ASN A 13 -31.75 -0.27 10.04
C ASN A 13 -32.06 -1.58 10.80
N ASN A 14 -33.30 -2.07 10.70
CA ASN A 14 -33.71 -3.31 11.34
C ASN A 14 -32.89 -4.51 10.86
N ALA A 15 -32.56 -4.57 9.56
CA ALA A 15 -31.73 -5.63 9.00
C ALA A 15 -30.27 -5.55 9.50
N LEU A 16 -29.70 -4.36 9.62
CA LEU A 16 -28.36 -4.18 10.19
C LEU A 16 -28.32 -4.58 11.66
N ASP A 17 -29.31 -4.17 12.46
CA ASP A 17 -29.43 -4.57 13.86
C ASP A 17 -29.62 -6.09 13.99
N ALA A 18 -30.38 -6.70 13.07
CA ALA A 18 -30.54 -8.15 13.04
C ALA A 18 -29.22 -8.90 12.74
N MET A 19 -28.41 -8.36 11.83
CA MET A 19 -27.13 -8.94 11.42
C MET A 19 -26.06 -8.84 12.52
N TYR A 20 -25.92 -7.67 13.13
CA TYR A 20 -24.93 -7.40 14.18
C TYR A 20 -25.40 -7.79 15.58
N GLY A 21 -26.70 -7.98 15.78
CA GLY A 21 -27.28 -8.42 17.05
C GLY A 21 -26.79 -9.82 17.46
N GLY A 22 -26.11 -9.90 18.60
CA GLY A 22 -25.52 -11.14 19.13
C GLY A 22 -26.53 -12.20 19.56
N THR A 23 -27.80 -11.83 19.72
CA THR A 23 -28.87 -12.70 20.26
C THR A 23 -29.76 -13.34 19.18
N ASN A 24 -29.54 -13.03 17.90
CA ASN A 24 -30.46 -13.45 16.84
C ASN A 24 -30.15 -14.87 16.33
N VAL A 25 -31.21 -15.60 15.99
CA VAL A 25 -31.11 -16.95 15.42
C VAL A 25 -30.40 -16.87 14.06
N GLN A 26 -29.57 -17.86 13.74
CA GLN A 26 -28.79 -17.91 12.49
C GLN A 26 -29.65 -17.67 11.24
N ALA A 27 -30.89 -18.14 11.24
CA ALA A 27 -31.84 -17.93 10.14
C ALA A 27 -32.19 -16.44 9.90
N ASP A 28 -32.29 -15.65 10.96
CA ASP A 28 -32.63 -14.22 10.86
C ASP A 28 -31.43 -13.41 10.36
N LYS A 29 -30.20 -13.79 10.74
CA LYS A 29 -28.98 -13.21 10.18
C LYS A 29 -28.89 -13.45 8.67
N VAL A 30 -29.16 -14.67 8.22
CA VAL A 30 -29.15 -15.00 6.78
C VAL A 30 -30.18 -14.19 6.01
N LYS A 31 -31.42 -14.07 6.53
CA LYS A 31 -32.46 -13.24 5.90
C LYS A 31 -32.07 -11.77 5.85
N ALA A 32 -31.50 -11.24 6.93
CA ALA A 32 -31.03 -9.86 6.99
C ALA A 32 -29.92 -9.60 5.96
N THR A 33 -28.93 -10.49 5.87
CA THR A 33 -27.85 -10.39 4.87
C THR A 33 -28.41 -10.43 3.45
N GLN A 34 -29.31 -11.37 3.13
CA GLN A 34 -29.94 -11.45 1.81
C GLN A 34 -30.75 -10.20 1.46
N PHE A 35 -31.46 -9.63 2.44
CA PHE A 35 -32.17 -8.37 2.27
C PHE A 35 -31.20 -7.21 1.97
N LEU A 36 -30.12 -7.08 2.76
CA LEU A 36 -29.12 -6.03 2.58
C LEU A 36 -28.42 -6.15 1.22
N GLU A 37 -28.07 -7.36 0.78
CA GLU A 37 -27.50 -7.61 -0.55
C GLU A 37 -28.47 -7.25 -1.68
N SER A 38 -29.76 -7.54 -1.50
CA SER A 38 -30.80 -7.20 -2.48
C SER A 38 -31.02 -5.69 -2.55
N PHE A 39 -31.04 -5.03 -1.39
CA PHE A 39 -31.09 -3.58 -1.27
C PHE A 39 -29.89 -2.93 -1.97
N GLN A 40 -28.67 -3.41 -1.73
CA GLN A 40 -27.47 -2.86 -2.37
C GLN A 40 -27.51 -2.88 -3.90
N LYS A 41 -28.27 -3.79 -4.53
CA LYS A 41 -28.44 -3.86 -5.98
C LYS A 41 -29.59 -3.00 -6.51
N SER A 42 -30.51 -2.59 -5.64
CA SER A 42 -31.73 -1.87 -6.01
C SER A 42 -31.45 -0.43 -6.44
N GLN A 43 -32.43 0.20 -7.11
CA GLN A 43 -32.31 1.59 -7.57
C GLN A 43 -32.53 2.59 -6.42
N GLU A 44 -33.38 2.22 -5.46
CA GLU A 44 -33.69 3.01 -4.25
C GLU A 44 -32.45 3.21 -3.37
N ALA A 45 -31.48 2.30 -3.44
CA ALA A 45 -30.24 2.40 -2.68
C ALA A 45 -29.50 3.72 -2.92
N TRP A 46 -29.52 4.25 -4.15
CA TRP A 46 -28.88 5.54 -4.47
C TRP A 46 -29.41 6.69 -3.59
N GLU A 47 -30.74 6.79 -3.45
CA GLU A 47 -31.38 7.84 -2.66
C GLU A 47 -31.17 7.63 -1.16
N ILE A 48 -31.38 6.40 -0.68
CA ILE A 48 -31.29 6.07 0.75
C ILE A 48 -29.86 6.24 1.27
N VAL A 49 -28.86 5.76 0.52
CA VAL A 49 -27.45 5.92 0.87
C VAL A 49 -27.06 7.40 0.92
N HIS A 50 -27.50 8.19 -0.06
CA HIS A 50 -27.28 9.62 -0.07
C HIS A 50 -27.89 10.31 1.18
N ILE A 51 -29.14 9.96 1.53
CA ILE A 51 -29.82 10.45 2.74
C ILE A 51 -29.01 10.11 4.01
N VAL A 52 -28.60 8.86 4.16
CA VAL A 52 -27.88 8.38 5.35
C VAL A 52 -26.54 9.10 5.52
N LEU A 53 -25.77 9.24 4.43
CA LEU A 53 -24.43 9.82 4.48
C LEU A 53 -24.47 11.33 4.77
N HIS A 54 -25.49 12.05 4.27
CA HIS A 54 -25.67 13.48 4.56
C HIS A 54 -26.36 13.75 5.89
N GLY A 55 -27.13 12.80 6.42
CA GLY A 55 -27.74 12.91 7.74
C GLY A 55 -26.73 12.98 8.90
N GLU A 56 -27.13 13.61 10.00
CA GLU A 56 -26.35 13.63 11.24
C GLU A 56 -26.73 12.48 12.18
N ASP A 57 -28.02 12.16 12.25
CA ASP A 57 -28.64 11.25 13.23
C ASP A 57 -28.37 9.75 13.02
N ALA A 58 -27.81 9.37 11.86
CA ALA A 58 -27.52 7.97 11.58
C ALA A 58 -26.33 7.46 12.41
N ASN A 59 -26.47 6.23 12.94
CA ASN A 59 -25.39 5.56 13.66
C ASN A 59 -24.20 5.25 12.74
N VAL A 60 -23.03 4.97 13.32
CA VAL A 60 -21.79 4.73 12.56
C VAL A 60 -21.89 3.50 11.66
N GLN A 61 -22.60 2.46 12.11
CA GLN A 61 -22.77 1.22 11.36
C GLN A 61 -23.57 1.43 10.07
N LEU A 62 -24.68 2.17 10.14
CA LEU A 62 -25.51 2.53 9.00
C LEU A 62 -24.73 3.43 8.03
N LYS A 63 -23.97 4.41 8.54
CA LYS A 63 -23.10 5.27 7.72
C LYS A 63 -22.02 4.46 6.99
N LEU A 64 -21.38 3.49 7.66
CA LEU A 64 -20.39 2.62 7.04
C LEU A 64 -21.02 1.72 5.98
N PHE A 65 -22.16 1.09 6.27
CA PHE A 65 -22.91 0.29 5.30
C PHE A 65 -23.31 1.12 4.08
N ALA A 66 -23.77 2.36 4.30
CA ALA A 66 -24.11 3.27 3.22
C ALA A 66 -22.89 3.63 2.36
N ALA A 67 -21.73 3.91 2.96
CA ALA A 67 -20.51 4.20 2.20
C ALA A 67 -20.01 2.99 1.39
N GLN A 68 -20.06 1.79 1.96
CA GLN A 68 -19.74 0.54 1.25
C GLN A 68 -20.72 0.26 0.10
N THR A 69 -22.00 0.57 0.32
CA THR A 69 -23.04 0.46 -0.70
C THR A 69 -22.77 1.46 -1.81
N LEU A 70 -22.50 2.74 -1.50
CA LEU A 70 -22.17 3.77 -2.49
C LEU A 70 -20.99 3.35 -3.37
N ARG A 71 -19.92 2.87 -2.75
CA ARG A 71 -18.74 2.33 -3.44
C ARG A 71 -19.14 1.24 -4.43
N SER A 72 -19.91 0.25 -3.98
CA SER A 72 -20.33 -0.89 -4.80
C SER A 72 -21.26 -0.46 -5.94
N LYS A 73 -22.20 0.46 -5.66
CA LYS A 73 -23.09 1.04 -6.67
C LYS A 73 -22.30 1.76 -7.77
N ILE A 74 -21.31 2.55 -7.40
CA ILE A 74 -20.45 3.26 -8.38
C ILE A 74 -19.58 2.27 -9.15
N THR A 75 -19.05 1.24 -8.49
CA THR A 75 -18.18 0.26 -9.15
C THR A 75 -18.95 -0.57 -10.18
N TYR A 76 -20.15 -1.05 -9.86
CA TYR A 76 -20.84 -2.07 -10.65
C TYR A 76 -22.14 -1.58 -11.31
N ASP A 77 -22.84 -0.62 -10.71
CA ASP A 77 -24.19 -0.20 -11.07
C ASP A 77 -24.29 1.26 -11.54
N LEU A 78 -23.17 1.90 -11.91
CA LEU A 78 -23.17 3.31 -12.30
C LEU A 78 -24.09 3.60 -13.50
N HIS A 79 -24.25 2.62 -14.39
CA HIS A 79 -25.17 2.64 -15.52
C HIS A 79 -26.65 2.83 -15.13
N GLN A 80 -27.03 2.58 -13.88
CA GLN A 80 -28.38 2.84 -13.38
C GLN A 80 -28.68 4.34 -13.21
N LEU A 81 -27.65 5.18 -13.17
CA LEU A 81 -27.77 6.64 -13.13
C LEU A 81 -27.49 7.22 -14.52
N PRO A 82 -28.31 8.18 -15.00
CA PRO A 82 -28.00 8.90 -16.22
C PRO A 82 -26.76 9.76 -16.04
N GLU A 83 -25.92 9.89 -17.08
CA GLU A 83 -24.68 10.67 -17.04
C GLU A 83 -24.90 12.15 -16.65
N THR A 84 -26.09 12.70 -16.90
CA THR A 84 -26.50 14.04 -16.47
C THR A 84 -26.43 14.23 -14.95
N ASN A 85 -26.49 13.14 -14.17
CA ASN A 85 -26.44 13.18 -12.72
C ASN A 85 -25.01 12.98 -12.17
N TYR A 86 -24.04 12.58 -13.00
CA TYR A 86 -22.66 12.34 -12.57
C TYR A 86 -21.99 13.59 -11.97
N PRO A 87 -22.18 14.83 -12.50
CA PRO A 87 -21.67 16.03 -11.85
C PRO A 87 -22.17 16.20 -10.41
N GLN A 88 -23.46 15.92 -10.16
CA GLN A 88 -24.06 16.05 -8.83
C GLN A 88 -23.55 14.95 -7.89
N LEU A 89 -23.42 13.71 -8.38
CA LEU A 89 -22.85 12.60 -7.62
C LEU A 89 -21.40 12.89 -7.22
N LYS A 90 -20.60 13.42 -8.16
CA LYS A 90 -19.22 13.86 -7.92
C LYS A 90 -19.13 14.90 -6.81
N GLU A 91 -19.86 16.01 -6.92
CA GLU A 91 -19.85 17.06 -5.88
C GLU A 91 -20.31 16.49 -4.53
N SER A 92 -21.34 15.65 -4.52
CA SER A 92 -21.84 15.00 -3.30
C SER A 92 -20.75 14.15 -2.61
N ILE A 93 -20.02 13.31 -3.35
CA ILE A 93 -18.93 12.51 -2.76
C ILE A 93 -17.80 13.39 -2.22
N LEU A 94 -17.45 14.47 -2.93
CA LEU A 94 -16.44 15.43 -2.48
C LEU A 94 -16.87 16.12 -1.17
N GLU A 95 -18.13 16.56 -1.08
CA GLU A 95 -18.70 17.13 0.15
C GLU A 95 -18.70 16.11 1.30
N LEU A 96 -19.03 14.85 1.02
CA LEU A 96 -18.97 13.77 2.00
C LEU A 96 -17.53 13.51 2.48
N LEU A 97 -16.53 13.54 1.60
CA LEU A 97 -15.12 13.41 1.99
C LEU A 97 -14.68 14.56 2.91
N VAL A 98 -15.13 15.78 2.65
CA VAL A 98 -14.90 16.93 3.54
C VAL A 98 -15.59 16.71 4.90
N LYS A 99 -16.86 16.28 4.89
CA LYS A 99 -17.65 15.99 6.10
C LYS A 99 -17.00 14.90 6.96
N TYR A 100 -16.48 13.84 6.34
CA TYR A 100 -15.91 12.66 7.01
C TYR A 100 -14.37 12.72 7.15
N SER A 101 -13.79 13.92 7.12
CA SER A 101 -12.35 14.15 7.19
C SER A 101 -11.70 13.80 8.53
N GLN A 102 -12.49 13.71 9.61
CA GLN A 102 -11.99 13.45 10.96
C GLN A 102 -11.40 12.03 11.12
N THR A 103 -10.39 11.88 11.97
CA THR A 103 -9.65 10.61 12.16
C THR A 103 -10.54 9.44 12.60
N ASN A 104 -11.53 9.68 13.46
CA ASN A 104 -12.48 8.66 13.94
C ASN A 104 -13.43 8.13 12.86
N GLN A 105 -13.49 8.78 11.68
CA GLN A 105 -14.35 8.41 10.56
C GLN A 105 -13.58 7.77 9.40
N ARG A 106 -12.32 7.35 9.66
CA ARG A 106 -11.42 6.75 8.65
C ARG A 106 -12.10 5.66 7.83
N LEU A 107 -12.80 4.71 8.46
CA LEU A 107 -13.45 3.61 7.73
C LEU A 107 -14.47 4.10 6.69
N ILE A 108 -15.28 5.11 7.03
CA ILE A 108 -16.26 5.70 6.10
C ILE A 108 -15.52 6.44 5.00
N ARG A 109 -14.52 7.26 5.38
CA ARG A 109 -13.72 8.04 4.44
C ARG A 109 -12.97 7.16 3.43
N THR A 110 -12.38 6.05 3.84
CA THR A 110 -11.73 5.09 2.94
C THR A 110 -12.71 4.57 1.88
N GLN A 111 -13.95 4.21 2.28
CA GLN A 111 -14.96 3.74 1.32
C GLN A 111 -15.36 4.84 0.33
N LEU A 112 -15.48 6.09 0.79
CA LEU A 112 -15.77 7.23 -0.07
C LEU A 112 -14.61 7.56 -1.02
N ALA A 113 -13.36 7.41 -0.56
CA ALA A 113 -12.18 7.61 -1.39
C ALA A 113 -12.12 6.56 -2.51
N ILE A 114 -12.35 5.28 -2.19
CA ILE A 114 -12.46 4.22 -3.22
C ILE A 114 -13.62 4.51 -4.18
N ALA A 115 -14.79 4.90 -3.65
CA ALA A 115 -15.94 5.27 -4.46
C ALA A 115 -15.62 6.41 -5.45
N LEU A 116 -14.87 7.42 -5.00
CA LEU A 116 -14.42 8.53 -5.84
C LEU A 116 -13.40 8.09 -6.89
N SER A 117 -12.49 7.17 -6.58
CA SER A 117 -11.54 6.60 -7.56
C SER A 117 -12.28 5.89 -8.69
N HIS A 118 -13.25 5.04 -8.35
CA HIS A 118 -14.09 4.34 -9.35
C HIS A 118 -14.97 5.29 -10.15
N LEU A 119 -15.52 6.34 -9.54
CA LEU A 119 -16.26 7.38 -10.26
C LEU A 119 -15.33 8.15 -11.20
N SER A 120 -14.14 8.53 -10.75
CA SER A 120 -13.14 9.23 -11.56
C SER A 120 -12.75 8.42 -12.78
N LEU A 121 -12.60 7.10 -12.62
CA LEU A 121 -12.29 6.21 -13.72
C LEU A 121 -13.44 6.11 -14.74
N GLN A 122 -14.67 5.87 -14.28
CA GLN A 122 -15.81 5.62 -15.17
C GLN A 122 -16.47 6.89 -15.72
N TYR A 123 -16.29 8.05 -15.09
CA TYR A 123 -16.83 9.31 -15.57
C TYR A 123 -15.93 9.91 -16.67
N LEU A 124 -16.04 9.37 -17.89
CA LEU A 124 -15.10 9.61 -19.00
C LEU A 124 -14.96 11.08 -19.42
N THR A 125 -15.99 11.91 -19.22
CA THR A 125 -15.94 13.34 -19.57
C THR A 125 -15.34 14.21 -18.46
N TRP A 126 -14.96 13.63 -17.32
CA TRP A 126 -14.35 14.36 -16.21
C TRP A 126 -12.83 14.44 -16.38
N SER A 127 -12.40 15.42 -17.18
CA SER A 127 -11.02 15.52 -17.66
C SER A 127 -10.00 16.13 -16.67
N ASN A 128 -10.45 16.62 -15.51
CA ASN A 128 -9.63 17.38 -14.56
C ASN A 128 -9.81 16.88 -13.12
N ALA A 129 -10.07 15.58 -12.97
CA ALA A 129 -10.51 15.00 -11.71
C ALA A 129 -9.53 15.22 -10.56
N VAL A 130 -8.25 14.88 -10.76
CA VAL A 130 -7.23 14.98 -9.70
C VAL A 130 -7.04 16.43 -9.25
N ASN A 131 -7.03 17.39 -10.16
CA ASN A 131 -6.92 18.82 -9.81
C ASN A 131 -8.14 19.33 -9.03
N GLU A 132 -9.36 18.92 -9.39
CA GLU A 132 -10.55 19.27 -8.61
C GLU A 132 -10.54 18.64 -7.21
N ILE A 133 -10.09 17.39 -7.09
CA ILE A 133 -9.92 16.68 -5.81
C ILE A 133 -8.91 17.43 -4.92
N ILE A 134 -7.74 17.76 -5.46
CA ILE A 134 -6.71 18.55 -4.77
C ILE A 134 -7.30 19.91 -4.36
N GLY A 135 -8.00 20.60 -5.27
CA GLY A 135 -8.62 21.89 -4.99
C GLY A 135 -9.61 21.85 -3.82
N LYS A 136 -10.42 20.79 -3.72
CA LYS A 136 -11.42 20.64 -2.64
C LYS A 136 -10.84 20.16 -1.31
N LEU A 137 -9.74 19.40 -1.32
CA LEU A 137 -9.20 18.72 -0.13
C LEU A 137 -7.82 19.26 0.33
N SER A 138 -7.35 20.37 -0.24
CA SER A 138 -6.06 20.99 0.10
C SER A 138 -6.05 21.78 1.42
N ALA A 139 -7.18 21.96 2.08
CA ALA A 139 -7.24 22.67 3.36
C ALA A 139 -6.54 21.85 4.48
N PRO A 140 -5.93 22.50 5.49
CA PRO A 140 -5.26 21.77 6.59
C PRO A 140 -6.18 20.77 7.32
N THR A 141 -7.49 21.03 7.38
CA THR A 141 -8.47 20.13 7.99
C THR A 141 -8.79 18.89 7.15
N THR A 142 -8.56 18.95 5.83
CA THR A 142 -8.87 17.88 4.87
C THR A 142 -7.64 17.26 4.23
N ILE A 143 -6.43 17.75 4.53
CA ILE A 143 -5.19 17.30 3.90
C ILE A 143 -4.91 15.81 4.09
N ALA A 144 -5.23 15.25 5.27
CA ALA A 144 -5.13 13.81 5.51
C ALA A 144 -6.11 13.00 4.63
N THR A 145 -7.27 13.58 4.32
CA THR A 145 -8.24 13.00 3.38
C THR A 145 -7.72 13.06 1.95
N LEU A 146 -7.07 14.16 1.55
CA LEU A 146 -6.41 14.26 0.25
C LEU A 146 -5.35 13.18 0.07
N LEU A 147 -4.45 13.02 1.06
CA LEU A 147 -3.40 11.98 1.02
C LEU A 147 -4.00 10.58 0.91
N GLU A 148 -5.10 10.31 1.60
CA GLU A 148 -5.80 9.02 1.52
C GLU A 148 -6.42 8.78 0.13
N VAL A 149 -7.04 9.79 -0.48
CA VAL A 149 -7.57 9.68 -1.85
C VAL A 149 -6.44 9.47 -2.87
N LEU A 150 -5.35 10.25 -2.77
CA LEU A 150 -4.20 10.12 -3.65
C LEU A 150 -3.49 8.78 -3.49
N LYS A 151 -3.44 8.22 -2.27
CA LYS A 151 -2.92 6.87 -2.02
C LYS A 151 -3.77 5.81 -2.74
N ILE A 152 -5.09 5.87 -2.55
CA ILE A 152 -6.03 4.84 -3.02
C ILE A 152 -6.19 4.85 -4.54
N LEU A 153 -6.01 6.01 -5.18
CA LEU A 153 -6.22 6.17 -6.61
C LEU A 153 -5.40 5.16 -7.46
N PRO A 154 -4.05 5.13 -7.41
CA PRO A 154 -3.27 4.12 -8.15
C PRO A 154 -3.56 2.67 -7.70
N GLU A 155 -3.83 2.42 -6.41
CA GLU A 155 -4.16 1.07 -5.90
C GLU A 155 -5.42 0.51 -6.58
N GLU A 156 -6.47 1.32 -6.69
CA GLU A 156 -7.75 0.91 -7.28
C GLU A 156 -7.70 0.84 -8.81
N LEU A 157 -6.85 1.65 -9.45
CA LEU A 157 -6.73 1.75 -10.91
C LEU A 157 -5.64 0.84 -11.50
N SER A 158 -5.18 -0.15 -10.74
CA SER A 158 -4.14 -1.11 -11.17
C SER A 158 -4.69 -2.33 -11.91
N ASP A 159 -5.99 -2.64 -11.78
CA ASP A 159 -6.59 -3.86 -12.35
C ASP A 159 -7.84 -3.56 -13.18
N VAL A 160 -7.69 -3.67 -14.50
CA VAL A 160 -8.77 -3.49 -15.49
C VAL A 160 -9.97 -4.40 -15.22
N LYS A 161 -9.78 -5.58 -14.62
CA LYS A 161 -10.83 -6.58 -14.38
C LYS A 161 -11.87 -6.14 -13.34
N LYS A 162 -11.59 -5.07 -12.59
CA LYS A 162 -12.52 -4.51 -11.59
C LYS A 162 -13.59 -3.61 -12.21
N THR A 163 -13.58 -3.43 -13.53
CA THR A 163 -14.37 -2.39 -14.21
C THR A 163 -15.09 -2.96 -15.43
N ASN A 164 -16.15 -2.28 -15.88
CA ASN A 164 -16.85 -2.62 -17.13
C ASN A 164 -16.33 -1.81 -18.33
N LEU A 165 -15.22 -1.07 -18.17
CA LEU A 165 -14.63 -0.28 -19.23
C LEU A 165 -13.92 -1.20 -20.25
N THR A 166 -13.82 -0.72 -21.49
CA THR A 166 -12.92 -1.35 -22.47
C THR A 166 -11.45 -1.12 -22.06
N ASP A 167 -10.56 -1.99 -22.53
CA ASP A 167 -9.12 -1.84 -22.28
C ASP A 167 -8.60 -0.46 -22.73
N ASP A 168 -9.10 0.04 -23.87
CA ASP A 168 -8.71 1.36 -24.41
C ASP A 168 -9.18 2.51 -23.51
N GLU A 169 -10.45 2.49 -23.06
CA GLU A 169 -10.98 3.49 -22.13
C GLU A 169 -10.23 3.45 -20.79
N PHE A 170 -9.99 2.25 -20.25
CA PHE A 170 -9.28 2.06 -19.00
C PHE A 170 -7.85 2.63 -19.07
N ASN A 171 -7.10 2.29 -20.13
CA ASN A 171 -5.74 2.77 -20.32
C ASN A 171 -5.69 4.29 -20.52
N GLN A 172 -6.65 4.85 -21.28
CA GLN A 172 -6.75 6.29 -21.46
C GLN A 172 -7.00 7.00 -20.14
N ARG A 173 -7.99 6.53 -19.37
CA ARG A 173 -8.34 7.12 -18.07
C ARG A 173 -7.21 6.97 -17.05
N THR A 174 -6.52 5.84 -17.02
CA THR A 174 -5.38 5.63 -16.12
C THR A 174 -4.21 6.55 -16.48
N THR A 175 -3.92 6.74 -17.77
CA THR A 175 -2.90 7.71 -18.21
C THR A 175 -3.25 9.14 -17.76
N GLU A 176 -4.53 9.52 -17.88
CA GLU A 176 -5.01 10.85 -17.51
C GLU A 176 -5.03 11.07 -15.99
N LEU A 177 -5.46 10.07 -15.21
CA LEU A 177 -5.62 10.16 -13.76
C LEU A 177 -4.29 9.95 -13.02
N ILE A 178 -3.44 9.05 -13.51
CA ILE A 178 -2.19 8.66 -12.84
C ILE A 178 -0.99 9.29 -13.51
N THR A 179 -0.61 8.83 -14.72
CA THR A 179 0.64 9.23 -15.39
C THR A 179 0.76 10.74 -15.55
N SER A 180 -0.34 11.41 -15.88
CA SER A 180 -0.37 12.86 -16.10
C SER A 180 -0.34 13.68 -14.80
N ASN A 181 -0.57 13.06 -13.64
CA ASN A 181 -0.64 13.72 -12.33
C ASN A 181 0.50 13.36 -11.38
N VAL A 182 1.50 12.58 -11.82
CA VAL A 182 2.68 12.25 -11.02
C VAL A 182 3.36 13.50 -10.48
N GLU A 183 3.72 14.45 -11.35
CA GLU A 183 4.45 15.67 -10.96
C GLU A 183 3.64 16.54 -9.97
N PRO A 184 2.35 16.85 -10.20
CA PRO A 184 1.50 17.51 -9.22
C PRO A 184 1.46 16.81 -7.86
N VAL A 185 1.33 15.49 -7.83
CA VAL A 185 1.26 14.71 -6.59
C VAL A 185 2.60 14.75 -5.86
N LEU A 186 3.72 14.52 -6.56
CA LEU A 186 5.06 14.62 -5.96
C LEU A 186 5.32 16.03 -5.41
N LEU A 187 4.86 17.09 -6.07
CA LEU A 187 4.98 18.46 -5.58
C LEU A 187 4.19 18.66 -4.28
N ILE A 188 2.99 18.09 -4.16
CA ILE A 188 2.20 18.12 -2.91
C ILE A 188 2.95 17.40 -1.81
N LEU A 189 3.42 16.17 -2.05
CA LEU A 189 4.15 15.39 -1.06
C LEU A 189 5.43 16.10 -0.60
N LYS A 190 6.16 16.69 -1.55
CA LYS A 190 7.33 17.53 -1.29
C LYS A 190 6.99 18.68 -0.34
N ASN A 191 6.00 19.50 -0.69
CA ASN A 191 5.60 20.65 0.11
C ASN A 191 5.13 20.25 1.52
N LEU A 192 4.42 19.12 1.65
CA LEU A 192 3.99 18.60 2.94
C LEU A 192 5.19 18.10 3.78
N SER A 193 6.17 17.43 3.16
CA SER A 193 7.38 16.99 3.85
C SER A 193 8.24 18.15 4.37
N GLU A 194 8.18 19.30 3.69
CA GLU A 194 8.90 20.52 4.05
C GLU A 194 8.14 21.38 5.10
N SER A 195 6.87 21.08 5.35
CA SER A 195 6.03 21.84 6.29
C SER A 195 6.45 21.69 7.76
N GLY A 196 7.21 20.64 8.09
CA GLY A 196 7.65 20.31 9.45
C GLY A 196 6.56 19.64 10.32
N ASP A 197 5.38 19.36 9.77
CA ASP A 197 4.34 18.61 10.47
C ASP A 197 4.58 17.10 10.39
N ASN A 198 5.20 16.56 11.42
CA ASN A 198 5.51 15.12 11.50
C ASN A 198 4.26 14.23 11.55
N SER A 199 3.09 14.76 11.88
CA SER A 199 1.86 13.95 11.98
C SER A 199 1.41 13.39 10.61
N LEU A 200 1.84 14.04 9.52
CA LEU A 200 1.51 13.63 8.16
C LEU A 200 2.56 12.70 7.54
N ASN A 201 3.76 12.56 8.14
CA ASN A 201 4.86 11.76 7.58
C ASN A 201 4.42 10.34 7.21
N SER A 202 3.66 9.70 8.10
CA SER A 202 3.11 8.36 7.91
C SER A 202 2.16 8.28 6.70
N ALA A 203 1.35 9.31 6.46
CA ALA A 203 0.45 9.37 5.31
C ALA A 203 1.16 9.78 4.01
N ILE A 204 2.20 10.61 4.11
CA ILE A 204 3.06 10.99 2.97
C ILE A 204 3.82 9.75 2.45
N LEU A 205 4.39 8.94 3.34
CA LEU A 205 5.09 7.70 2.96
C LEU A 205 4.13 6.69 2.31
N ASP A 206 2.96 6.45 2.89
CA ASP A 206 1.94 5.57 2.28
C ASP A 206 1.54 6.03 0.88
N CYS A 207 1.34 7.34 0.72
CA CYS A 207 0.99 7.91 -0.58
C CYS A 207 2.17 7.72 -1.55
N LEU A 208 3.39 8.12 -1.16
CA LEU A 208 4.58 7.99 -1.98
C LEU A 208 4.80 6.54 -2.46
N ASN A 209 4.64 5.55 -1.59
CA ASN A 209 4.82 4.13 -1.91
C ASN A 209 3.99 3.67 -3.11
N ASN A 210 2.76 4.18 -3.25
CA ASN A 210 1.88 3.84 -4.35
C ASN A 210 2.16 4.61 -5.64
N TRP A 211 2.89 5.72 -5.58
CA TRP A 211 3.23 6.52 -6.75
C TRP A 211 4.64 6.24 -7.28
N ILE A 212 5.48 5.52 -6.52
CA ILE A 212 6.84 5.14 -6.97
C ILE A 212 6.81 4.35 -8.28
N LYS A 213 5.82 3.47 -8.47
CA LYS A 213 5.69 2.61 -9.66
C LYS A 213 5.18 3.36 -10.90
N GLU A 214 4.66 4.57 -10.70
CA GLU A 214 3.98 5.34 -11.75
C GLU A 214 4.92 6.31 -12.48
N CYS A 215 6.18 6.38 -12.06
CA CYS A 215 7.20 7.20 -12.72
C CYS A 215 8.62 6.64 -12.54
N PRO A 216 9.60 7.09 -13.34
CA PRO A 216 10.99 6.73 -13.14
C PRO A 216 11.45 7.08 -11.71
N VAL A 217 11.99 6.10 -11.00
CA VAL A 217 12.38 6.25 -9.58
C VAL A 217 13.42 7.36 -9.38
N GLU A 218 14.21 7.66 -10.41
CA GLU A 218 15.16 8.77 -10.42
C GLU A 218 14.48 10.10 -10.10
N ASN A 219 13.28 10.33 -10.64
CA ASN A 219 12.54 11.56 -10.40
C ASN A 219 12.21 11.75 -8.92
N ILE A 220 11.92 10.67 -8.21
CA ILE A 220 11.61 10.68 -6.78
C ILE A 220 12.88 10.90 -5.97
N LEU A 221 13.96 10.20 -6.33
CA LEU A 221 15.25 10.30 -5.64
C LEU A 221 15.90 11.68 -5.80
N HIS A 222 15.59 12.41 -6.87
CA HIS A 222 15.96 13.81 -7.05
C HIS A 222 15.20 14.80 -6.16
N VAL A 223 14.13 14.37 -5.48
CA VAL A 223 13.40 15.20 -4.52
C VAL A 223 14.01 15.02 -3.12
N ASP A 224 15.01 15.85 -2.80
CA ASP A 224 15.79 15.75 -1.56
C ASP A 224 14.93 15.67 -0.29
N SER A 225 13.83 16.40 -0.20
CA SER A 225 12.97 16.41 0.99
C SER A 225 12.21 15.09 1.19
N LEU A 226 11.76 14.44 0.10
CA LEU A 226 11.13 13.12 0.16
C LEU A 226 12.16 12.02 0.49
N THR A 227 13.32 12.06 -0.16
CA THR A 227 14.43 11.14 0.13
C THR A 227 14.88 11.29 1.59
N SER A 228 15.04 12.54 2.07
CA SER A 228 15.37 12.83 3.47
C SER A 228 14.30 12.32 4.43
N LEU A 229 13.02 12.48 4.09
CA LEU A 229 11.91 11.98 4.90
C LEU A 229 11.96 10.45 5.05
N ILE A 230 12.17 9.71 3.96
CA ILE A 230 12.27 8.23 3.99
C ILE A 230 13.38 7.80 4.97
N PHE A 231 14.61 8.30 4.79
CA PHE A 231 15.73 7.86 5.62
C PHE A 231 15.61 8.32 7.08
N LYS A 232 15.09 9.52 7.37
CA LYS A 232 14.83 9.98 8.75
C LYS A 232 13.74 9.17 9.44
N SER A 233 12.75 8.71 8.68
CA SER A 233 11.63 7.92 9.19
C SER A 233 12.04 6.53 9.69
N LEU A 234 13.23 6.04 9.30
CA LEU A 234 13.81 4.80 9.83
C LEU A 234 14.26 4.91 11.30
N SER A 235 14.34 6.12 11.86
CA SER A 235 14.69 6.34 13.27
C SER A 235 13.45 6.59 14.15
N ASN A 236 12.23 6.39 13.63
CA ASN A 236 10.99 6.62 14.35
C ASN A 236 10.03 5.43 14.15
N ASP A 237 9.69 4.76 15.25
CA ASP A 237 8.87 3.56 15.31
C ASP A 237 7.55 3.69 14.52
N GLU A 238 6.85 4.83 14.58
CA GLU A 238 5.56 5.03 13.90
C GLU A 238 5.67 5.08 12.36
N THR A 239 6.85 5.43 11.85
CA THR A 239 7.10 5.62 10.42
C THR A 239 8.07 4.59 9.84
N PHE A 240 8.68 3.77 10.70
CA PHE A 240 9.73 2.83 10.34
C PHE A 240 9.28 1.84 9.26
N GLU A 241 8.20 1.09 9.49
CA GLU A 241 7.72 0.07 8.55
C GLU A 241 7.37 0.68 7.19
N LYS A 242 6.75 1.87 7.18
CA LYS A 242 6.39 2.58 5.96
C LYS A 242 7.61 3.06 5.18
N ALA A 243 8.65 3.50 5.89
CA ALA A 243 9.90 3.89 5.26
C ALA A 243 10.61 2.67 4.65
N ILE A 244 10.58 1.52 5.33
CA ILE A 244 11.07 0.25 4.79
C ILE A 244 10.29 -0.14 3.53
N GLU A 245 8.96 -0.09 3.54
CA GLU A 245 8.13 -0.37 2.36
C GLU A 245 8.48 0.54 1.17
N CYS A 246 8.60 1.85 1.41
CA CYS A 246 9.05 2.80 0.37
C CYS A 246 10.42 2.41 -0.20
N LEU A 247 11.38 2.07 0.65
CA LEU A 247 12.72 1.67 0.20
C LEU A 247 12.68 0.37 -0.59
N VAL A 248 11.93 -0.64 -0.14
CA VAL A 248 11.73 -1.90 -0.88
C VAL A 248 11.19 -1.60 -2.28
N THR A 249 10.15 -0.77 -2.41
CA THR A 249 9.60 -0.39 -3.71
C THR A 249 10.62 0.39 -4.55
N ILE A 250 11.36 1.34 -3.97
CA ILE A 250 12.43 2.08 -4.68
C ILE A 250 13.49 1.12 -5.22
N ILE A 251 13.96 0.19 -4.40
CA ILE A 251 14.99 -0.77 -4.80
C ILE A 251 14.46 -1.71 -5.88
N HIS A 252 13.21 -2.15 -5.78
CA HIS A 252 12.54 -2.93 -6.82
C HIS A 252 12.62 -2.24 -8.18
N GLU A 253 12.27 -0.95 -8.24
CA GLU A 253 12.30 -0.17 -9.49
C GLU A 253 13.73 0.07 -10.02
N THR A 254 14.78 -0.18 -9.22
CA THR A 254 16.18 -0.04 -9.69
C THR A 254 16.73 -1.24 -10.45
N ARG A 255 15.98 -2.35 -10.54
CA ARG A 255 16.39 -3.59 -11.22
C ARG A 255 16.83 -3.37 -12.67
N ASP A 256 16.10 -2.54 -13.38
CA ASP A 256 16.26 -2.31 -14.83
C ASP A 256 16.95 -0.98 -15.15
N ILE A 257 17.51 -0.29 -14.15
CA ILE A 257 18.14 1.01 -14.31
C ILE A 257 19.62 0.87 -14.69
N GLU A 258 20.04 1.61 -15.72
CA GLU A 258 21.45 1.64 -16.17
C GLU A 258 22.32 2.59 -15.33
N ASN A 259 21.71 3.51 -14.57
CA ASN A 259 22.39 4.51 -13.75
C ASN A 259 23.07 3.88 -12.51
N GLN A 260 24.29 3.36 -12.70
CA GLN A 260 25.08 2.76 -11.64
C GLN A 260 25.47 3.72 -10.51
N GLN A 261 25.57 5.03 -10.78
CA GLN A 261 25.91 6.02 -9.75
C GLN A 261 24.77 6.17 -8.74
N LEU A 262 23.53 6.15 -9.21
CA LEU A 262 22.35 6.18 -8.36
C LEU A 262 22.26 4.91 -7.51
N ILE A 263 22.48 3.75 -8.12
CA ILE A 263 22.49 2.46 -7.40
C ILE A 263 23.58 2.46 -6.32
N ASP A 264 24.79 2.94 -6.63
CA ASP A 264 25.86 3.04 -5.63
C ASP A 264 25.51 4.02 -4.50
N ALA A 265 24.92 5.18 -4.82
CA ALA A 265 24.48 6.13 -3.80
C ALA A 265 23.42 5.51 -2.84
N LEU A 266 22.43 4.81 -3.38
CA LEU A 266 21.43 4.07 -2.60
C LEU A 266 22.08 2.98 -1.76
N TYR A 267 22.98 2.20 -2.37
CA TYR A 267 23.72 1.14 -1.71
C TYR A 267 24.52 1.67 -0.50
N GLN A 268 25.23 2.79 -0.64
CA GLN A 268 25.95 3.41 0.47
C GLN A 268 25.04 3.84 1.62
N GLN A 269 23.83 4.31 1.34
CA GLN A 269 22.85 4.66 2.38
C GLN A 269 22.31 3.41 3.07
N ILE A 270 21.98 2.36 2.31
CA ILE A 270 21.48 1.09 2.86
C ILE A 270 22.52 0.40 3.74
N LEU A 271 23.81 0.43 3.38
CA LEU A 271 24.87 -0.11 4.24
C LEU A 271 24.97 0.61 5.59
N GLN A 272 24.61 1.89 5.67
CA GLN A 272 24.60 2.60 6.94
C GLN A 272 23.50 2.10 7.88
N LEU A 273 22.44 1.48 7.33
CA LEU A 273 21.35 0.86 8.09
C LEU A 273 21.80 -0.39 8.86
N ASP A 274 22.91 -1.02 8.49
CA ASP A 274 23.44 -2.17 9.21
C ASP A 274 23.81 -1.81 10.66
N LYS A 275 24.30 -0.59 10.87
CA LYS A 275 24.56 -0.05 12.21
C LYS A 275 23.28 0.08 13.05
N TYR A 276 22.13 0.31 12.41
CA TYR A 276 20.83 0.38 13.07
C TYR A 276 20.33 -1.01 13.48
N LEU A 277 20.63 -2.05 12.68
CA LEU A 277 20.34 -3.43 13.05
C LEU A 277 21.05 -3.83 14.35
N GLU A 278 22.25 -3.30 14.59
CA GLU A 278 22.95 -3.55 15.85
C GLU A 278 22.31 -2.87 17.07
N THR A 279 21.68 -1.72 16.88
CA THR A 279 21.01 -0.96 17.95
C THR A 279 19.59 -1.43 18.22
N MET A 280 18.93 -2.04 17.23
CA MET A 280 17.52 -2.47 17.29
C MET A 280 17.38 -4.00 17.47
N LYS A 281 18.43 -4.69 17.96
CA LYS A 281 18.42 -6.15 18.12
C LYS A 281 17.31 -6.66 19.05
N ASP A 282 16.87 -5.83 19.99
CA ASP A 282 15.82 -6.15 20.95
C ASP A 282 14.41 -5.84 20.40
N ASP A 283 14.30 -5.19 19.24
CA ASP A 283 13.03 -4.94 18.57
C ASP A 283 12.68 -6.13 17.67
N PRO A 284 11.62 -6.90 18.01
CA PRO A 284 11.22 -8.08 17.24
C PRO A 284 10.72 -7.73 15.83
N GLU A 285 10.31 -6.48 15.55
CA GLU A 285 9.77 -6.06 14.25
C GLU A 285 10.86 -5.49 13.32
N ALA A 286 11.92 -4.90 13.90
CA ALA A 286 12.99 -4.26 13.13
C ALA A 286 13.82 -5.24 12.27
N ILE A 287 14.20 -6.39 12.85
CA ILE A 287 15.00 -7.40 12.15
C ILE A 287 14.26 -7.97 10.92
N PRO A 288 12.99 -8.44 11.03
CA PRO A 288 12.22 -8.86 9.86
C PRO A 288 12.12 -7.78 8.78
N ALA A 289 11.81 -6.53 9.15
CA ALA A 289 11.63 -5.43 8.20
C ALA A 289 12.92 -5.11 7.43
N LEU A 290 14.04 -4.95 8.15
CA LEU A 290 15.35 -4.73 7.54
C LEU A 290 15.80 -5.92 6.69
N THR A 291 15.51 -7.15 7.13
CA THR A 291 15.81 -8.35 6.33
C THR A 291 15.09 -8.31 5.00
N ARG A 292 13.80 -7.92 4.95
CA ARG A 292 13.07 -7.75 3.68
C ARG A 292 13.75 -6.71 2.77
N LEU A 293 14.19 -5.58 3.32
CA LEU A 293 14.90 -4.56 2.57
C LEU A 293 16.23 -5.09 1.99
N TYR A 294 17.07 -5.74 2.80
CA TYR A 294 18.35 -6.27 2.32
C TYR A 294 18.16 -7.39 1.30
N VAL A 295 17.12 -8.22 1.46
CA VAL A 295 16.76 -9.24 0.48
C VAL A 295 16.36 -8.60 -0.84
N GLU A 296 15.51 -7.57 -0.82
CA GLU A 296 15.15 -6.84 -2.04
C GLU A 296 16.40 -6.23 -2.73
N CYS A 297 17.35 -5.69 -1.96
CA CYS A 297 18.63 -5.22 -2.51
C CYS A 297 19.43 -6.34 -3.18
N GLY A 298 19.52 -7.50 -2.50
CA GLY A 298 20.21 -8.67 -3.03
C GLY A 298 19.57 -9.18 -4.31
N GLU A 299 18.24 -9.28 -4.35
CA GLU A 299 17.48 -9.73 -5.50
C GLU A 299 17.50 -8.73 -6.66
N ALA A 300 17.36 -7.43 -6.38
CA ALA A 300 17.39 -6.41 -7.41
C ALA A 300 18.78 -6.31 -8.06
N TRP A 301 19.84 -6.43 -7.27
CA TRP A 301 21.21 -6.18 -7.72
C TRP A 301 22.06 -7.44 -7.91
N HIS A 302 21.50 -8.66 -7.83
CA HIS A 302 22.25 -9.93 -7.93
C HIS A 302 23.21 -9.99 -9.14
N VAL A 303 22.83 -9.43 -10.29
CA VAL A 303 23.69 -9.34 -11.48
C VAL A 303 24.88 -8.41 -11.26
N LEU A 304 24.68 -7.27 -10.60
CA LEU A 304 25.75 -6.32 -10.24
C LEU A 304 26.67 -6.92 -9.17
N ILE A 305 26.11 -7.65 -8.20
CA ILE A 305 26.85 -8.38 -7.18
C ILE A 305 27.79 -9.40 -7.83
N ALA A 306 27.29 -10.19 -8.79
CA ALA A 306 28.11 -11.16 -9.51
C ALA A 306 29.22 -10.50 -10.35
N LYS A 307 28.96 -9.33 -10.95
CA LYS A 307 29.94 -8.56 -11.74
C LYS A 307 31.00 -7.87 -10.87
N ASN A 308 30.63 -7.37 -9.70
CA ASN A 308 31.47 -6.55 -8.82
C ASN A 308 31.47 -7.11 -7.38
N PRO A 309 31.93 -8.35 -7.17
CA PRO A 309 31.76 -9.08 -5.90
C PRO A 309 32.42 -8.40 -4.71
N ALA A 310 33.60 -7.78 -4.89
CA ALA A 310 34.33 -7.12 -3.80
C ALA A 310 33.57 -5.89 -3.26
N HIS A 311 32.91 -5.14 -4.15
CA HIS A 311 32.16 -3.94 -3.78
C HIS A 311 30.86 -4.29 -3.03
N PHE A 312 30.15 -5.33 -3.47
CA PHE A 312 28.89 -5.78 -2.85
C PHE A 312 29.06 -6.85 -1.77
N LYS A 313 30.31 -7.23 -1.44
CA LYS A 313 30.61 -8.20 -0.38
C LYS A 313 29.97 -7.83 0.97
N PRO A 314 29.97 -6.55 1.42
CA PRO A 314 29.29 -6.15 2.64
C PRO A 314 27.80 -6.50 2.64
N LEU A 315 27.07 -6.27 1.55
CA LEU A 315 25.65 -6.66 1.44
C LEU A 315 25.46 -8.17 1.61
N CYS A 316 26.31 -8.97 0.97
CA CYS A 316 26.26 -10.42 1.09
C CYS A 316 26.54 -10.88 2.54
N GLN A 317 27.42 -10.18 3.25
CA GLN A 317 27.68 -10.44 4.67
C GLN A 317 26.49 -10.08 5.55
N ILE A 318 25.81 -8.95 5.30
CA ILE A 318 24.59 -8.56 6.01
C ILE A 318 23.49 -9.61 5.79
N LEU A 319 23.26 -10.03 4.54
CA LEU A 319 22.30 -11.09 4.20
C LEU A 319 22.65 -12.42 4.89
N LEU A 320 23.93 -12.73 5.02
CA LEU A 320 24.41 -13.88 5.78
C LEU A 320 24.13 -13.74 7.28
N GLN A 321 24.24 -12.53 7.86
CA GLN A 321 23.86 -12.27 9.24
C GLN A 321 22.35 -12.41 9.45
N CYS A 322 21.52 -11.93 8.51
CA CYS A 322 20.07 -12.19 8.52
C CYS A 322 19.77 -13.69 8.53
N CYS A 323 20.57 -14.50 7.83
CA CYS A 323 20.43 -15.95 7.87
C CYS A 323 20.76 -16.55 9.24
N LYS A 324 21.50 -15.88 10.13
CA LYS A 324 21.83 -16.39 11.47
C LYS A 324 20.73 -16.16 12.50
N TYR A 325 19.66 -15.45 12.14
CA TYR A 325 18.52 -15.20 13.02
C TYR A 325 17.88 -16.53 13.44
N LYS A 326 17.77 -16.77 14.75
CA LYS A 326 17.34 -18.06 15.34
C LYS A 326 15.93 -17.99 15.91
N GLU A 327 15.48 -16.78 16.19
CA GLU A 327 14.23 -16.47 16.88
C GLU A 327 13.04 -16.75 15.96
N ASP A 328 13.18 -16.48 14.66
CA ASP A 328 12.18 -16.81 13.64
C ASP A 328 12.82 -17.30 12.34
N LEU A 329 12.63 -18.60 12.06
CA LEU A 329 13.11 -19.22 10.82
C LEU A 329 12.30 -18.80 9.59
N ASP A 330 11.11 -18.23 9.75
CA ASP A 330 10.34 -17.70 8.62
C ASP A 330 11.00 -16.45 8.03
N VAL A 331 11.67 -15.64 8.86
CA VAL A 331 12.48 -14.50 8.39
C VAL A 331 13.69 -14.97 7.59
N VAL A 332 14.35 -16.05 8.02
CA VAL A 332 15.50 -16.62 7.31
C VAL A 332 15.13 -17.07 5.89
N LYS A 333 13.91 -17.59 5.69
CA LYS A 333 13.42 -18.05 4.37
C LYS A 333 13.39 -16.94 3.32
N TYR A 334 13.25 -15.67 3.72
CA TYR A 334 13.23 -14.54 2.78
C TYR A 334 14.52 -14.51 1.93
N THR A 335 15.65 -14.89 2.53
CA THR A 335 16.97 -14.83 1.88
C THR A 335 17.21 -15.90 0.81
N PHE A 336 16.40 -16.96 0.78
CA PHE A 336 16.71 -18.15 -0.02
C PHE A 336 16.68 -17.88 -1.52
N TYR A 337 15.76 -17.05 -1.98
CA TYR A 337 15.64 -16.77 -3.41
C TYR A 337 16.83 -15.95 -3.92
N PHE A 338 17.27 -14.94 -3.17
CA PHE A 338 18.54 -14.25 -3.43
C PHE A 338 19.74 -15.21 -3.57
N TRP A 339 19.95 -16.10 -2.59
CA TRP A 339 21.08 -17.04 -2.64
C TRP A 339 21.01 -17.97 -3.85
N TYR A 340 19.80 -18.38 -4.23
CA TYR A 340 19.57 -19.16 -5.44
C TYR A 340 19.95 -18.36 -6.70
N LEU A 341 19.46 -17.13 -6.86
CA LEU A 341 19.76 -16.25 -8.00
C LEU A 341 21.27 -16.01 -8.16
N LEU A 342 21.93 -15.64 -7.07
CA LEU A 342 23.38 -15.38 -7.09
C LEU A 342 24.17 -16.65 -7.42
N LYS A 343 23.81 -17.80 -6.85
CA LYS A 343 24.46 -19.09 -7.17
C LYS A 343 24.37 -19.40 -8.66
N GLN A 344 23.19 -19.22 -9.28
CA GLN A 344 23.01 -19.50 -10.71
C GLN A 344 24.04 -18.73 -11.55
N LEU A 345 24.27 -17.46 -11.24
CA LEU A 345 25.30 -16.65 -11.91
C LEU A 345 26.71 -17.17 -11.61
N LEU A 346 27.05 -17.41 -10.35
CA LEU A 346 28.39 -17.85 -9.94
C LEU A 346 28.80 -19.22 -10.49
N THR A 347 27.85 -20.05 -10.94
CA THR A 347 28.17 -21.32 -11.62
C THR A 347 28.67 -21.15 -13.05
N LEU A 348 28.47 -19.98 -13.66
CA LEU A 348 28.91 -19.71 -15.02
C LEU A 348 30.43 -19.48 -15.07
N PRO A 349 31.14 -20.02 -16.08
CA PRO A 349 32.61 -19.90 -16.16
C PRO A 349 33.13 -18.45 -16.13
N LYS A 350 32.35 -17.49 -16.66
CA LYS A 350 32.72 -16.07 -16.68
C LYS A 350 32.78 -15.40 -15.30
N PHE A 351 32.21 -16.03 -14.27
CA PHE A 351 32.17 -15.51 -12.89
C PHE A 351 33.04 -16.32 -11.92
N GLU A 352 34.05 -17.07 -12.41
CA GLU A 352 34.90 -17.90 -11.55
C GLU A 352 35.67 -17.07 -10.50
N GLN A 353 36.11 -15.86 -10.84
CA GLN A 353 36.74 -14.95 -9.86
C GLN A 353 35.75 -14.52 -8.77
N SER A 354 34.52 -14.16 -9.15
CA SER A 354 33.47 -13.79 -8.20
C SER A 354 33.07 -14.95 -7.29
N LYS A 355 33.07 -16.17 -7.83
CA LYS A 355 32.83 -17.39 -7.07
C LYS A 355 33.93 -17.64 -6.04
N GLN A 356 35.19 -17.34 -6.35
CA GLN A 356 36.28 -17.43 -5.38
C GLN A 356 36.14 -16.39 -4.27
N GLU A 357 35.82 -15.14 -4.62
CA GLU A 357 35.65 -14.03 -3.66
C GLU A 357 34.53 -14.27 -2.65
N LEU A 358 33.42 -14.88 -3.10
CA LEU A 358 32.23 -15.15 -2.28
C LEU A 358 32.20 -16.58 -1.71
N ARG A 359 33.25 -17.39 -1.94
CA ARG A 359 33.29 -18.80 -1.54
C ARG A 359 33.08 -18.98 -0.04
N GLU A 360 33.76 -18.18 0.78
CA GLU A 360 33.68 -18.26 2.24
C GLU A 360 32.26 -17.96 2.74
N ILE A 361 31.58 -16.97 2.15
CA ILE A 361 30.19 -16.61 2.47
C ILE A 361 29.26 -17.80 2.20
N TYR A 362 29.41 -18.50 1.06
CA TYR A 362 28.60 -19.69 0.77
C TYR A 362 28.92 -20.88 1.68
N GLN A 363 30.18 -21.04 2.11
CA GLN A 363 30.55 -22.08 3.06
C GLN A 363 29.90 -21.83 4.43
N GLU A 364 29.96 -20.60 4.92
CA GLU A 364 29.31 -20.21 6.17
C GLU A 364 27.79 -20.32 6.07
N LEU A 365 27.18 -19.95 4.93
CA LEU A 365 25.75 -20.14 4.67
C LEU A 365 25.33 -21.60 4.85
N ILE A 366 26.10 -22.55 4.28
CA ILE A 366 25.80 -23.98 4.43
C ILE A 366 25.84 -24.40 5.90
N VAL A 367 26.83 -23.92 6.67
CA VAL A 367 26.94 -24.23 8.11
C VAL A 367 25.73 -23.68 8.88
N ILE A 368 25.31 -22.45 8.59
CA ILE A 368 24.14 -21.81 9.20
C ILE A 368 22.87 -22.62 8.90
N ILE A 369 22.64 -22.98 7.63
CA ILE A 369 21.46 -23.74 7.24
C ILE A 369 21.44 -25.12 7.90
N ILE A 370 22.58 -25.82 7.99
CA ILE A 370 22.67 -27.09 8.73
C ILE A 370 22.31 -26.90 10.21
N SER A 371 22.77 -25.82 10.83
CA SER A 371 22.43 -25.51 12.22
C SER A 371 20.92 -25.30 12.40
N HIS A 372 20.25 -24.63 11.46
CA HIS A 372 18.80 -24.39 11.51
C HIS A 372 17.95 -25.64 11.26
N LEU A 373 18.51 -26.63 10.56
CA LEU A 373 17.88 -27.93 10.34
C LEU A 373 18.01 -28.87 11.55
N SER A 374 18.77 -28.48 12.58
CA SER A 374 18.94 -29.28 13.79
C SER A 374 17.74 -29.10 14.73
N TYR A 375 17.17 -30.20 15.21
CA TYR A 375 16.12 -30.14 16.23
C TYR A 375 16.66 -29.49 17.52
N PRO A 376 15.83 -28.71 18.24
CA PRO A 376 16.24 -28.16 19.53
C PRO A 376 16.51 -29.31 20.51
N VAL A 377 17.67 -29.26 21.16
CA VAL A 377 18.03 -30.24 22.20
C VAL A 377 17.09 -30.04 23.38
N GLY A 378 16.15 -30.97 23.56
CA GLY A 378 15.18 -30.92 24.66
C GLY A 378 15.82 -31.40 25.98
N PRO A 379 15.25 -31.03 27.14
CA PRO A 379 15.71 -31.55 28.44
C PRO A 379 15.48 -33.06 28.64
N ASN A 380 14.78 -33.73 27.72
CA ASN A 380 14.49 -35.17 27.75
C ASN A 380 15.12 -35.90 26.54
N ASP A 381 16.40 -35.68 26.28
CA ASP A 381 17.19 -36.49 25.33
C ASP A 381 17.52 -37.88 25.91
N SER A 382 16.47 -38.60 26.33
CA SER A 382 16.52 -40.02 26.71
C SER A 382 15.51 -40.89 25.96
N ASP A 383 14.83 -40.35 24.95
CA ASP A 383 13.88 -41.09 24.12
C ASP A 383 14.33 -41.14 22.64
N LEU A 384 15.53 -41.68 22.41
CA LEU A 384 15.96 -42.25 21.13
C LEU A 384 16.38 -43.71 21.28
#